data_AF-A0A0F9AYA2-F1
#
_entry.id   AF-A0A0F9AYA2-F1
#
_cell.length_a   1.000
_cell.length_b   1.000
_cell.length_c   1.000
_cell.angle_alpha   90.00
_cell.angle_beta   90.00
_cell.angle_gamma   90.00
#
_symmetry.space_group_name_H-M   'P 1'
#
loop_
_entity.id
_entity.type
_entity.pdbx_description
1 polymer ?
#
loop_
_entity_poly.entity_id
_entity_poly.type
_entity_poly.pdbx_seq_one_letter_code
_entity_poly.pdbx_strand_id
1 'polypeptide(L)'
;MQRAIQSVSDKAVAKADRKRKQESRDRREDERLKAEDEEYDELVADDDFEGIGKREAGKREKRKNLENAADELADAWVGELQKQYAPSLGEDAVEEVFQEVRQAGTGVTGYASALAKRQRDKELSALKEESAKSISDQIKEGIEAQLASKNLETRDKNTEEGKSASEEVSAKAKSKSSQTPTTDKEWETQYGDGDVAFEELPEHIQDKYERVGG
;
A
#
# COMPACT_ATOMS: atom_id res chain seq x y z
N MET A 1 22.17 -0.36 6.58
CA MET A 1 22.98 -0.19 5.36
C MET A 1 23.89 1.03 5.52
N GLN A 2 25.20 0.83 5.70
CA GLN A 2 26.16 1.94 5.65
C GLN A 2 26.45 2.26 4.17
N ARG A 3 26.10 3.47 3.72
CA ARG A 3 26.53 3.95 2.40
C ARG A 3 28.05 4.14 2.45
N ALA A 4 28.80 3.40 1.62
CA ALA A 4 30.24 3.60 1.48
C ALA A 4 30.48 5.02 0.91
N ILE A 5 30.90 5.95 1.77
CA ILE A 5 31.26 7.30 1.36
C ILE A 5 32.60 7.19 0.64
N GLN A 6 32.56 7.14 -0.70
CA GLN A 6 33.76 7.21 -1.52
C GLN A 6 34.53 8.50 -1.20
N SER A 7 35.85 8.36 -1.01
CA SER A 7 36.78 9.48 -0.82
C SER A 7 36.62 10.52 -1.93
N VAL A 8 36.85 11.79 -1.59
CA VAL A 8 36.85 12.90 -2.56
C VAL A 8 37.88 12.65 -3.68
N SER A 9 39.00 11.98 -3.37
CA SER A 9 39.99 11.54 -4.36
C SER A 9 39.42 10.52 -5.35
N ASP A 10 38.68 9.53 -4.86
CA ASP A 10 38.15 8.44 -5.69
C ASP A 10 37.06 8.95 -6.64
N LYS A 11 36.25 9.91 -6.17
CA LYS A 11 35.28 10.60 -7.02
C LYS A 11 35.96 11.41 -8.13
N ALA A 12 37.09 12.07 -7.83
CA ALA A 12 37.84 12.84 -8.81
C ALA A 12 38.46 11.93 -9.88
N VAL A 13 39.07 10.81 -9.47
CA VAL A 13 39.63 9.80 -10.39
C VAL A 13 38.54 9.18 -11.26
N ALA A 14 37.41 8.76 -10.67
CA ALA A 14 36.29 8.20 -11.42
C ALA A 14 35.71 9.20 -12.44
N LYS A 15 35.64 10.49 -12.09
CA LYS A 15 35.19 11.54 -13.02
C LYS A 15 36.19 11.75 -14.16
N ALA A 16 37.48 11.76 -13.88
CA ALA A 16 38.53 11.90 -14.89
C ALA A 16 38.54 10.69 -15.85
N ASP A 17 38.39 9.48 -15.33
CA ASP A 17 38.31 8.26 -16.15
C ASP A 17 37.07 8.25 -17.04
N ARG A 18 35.91 8.70 -16.53
CA ARG A 18 34.71 8.88 -17.35
C ARG A 18 34.94 9.88 -18.47
N LYS A 19 35.55 11.03 -18.16
CA LYS A 19 35.86 12.07 -19.15
C LYS A 19 36.80 11.54 -20.24
N ARG A 20 37.86 10.84 -19.88
CA ARG A 20 38.79 10.21 -20.84
C ARG A 20 38.11 9.16 -21.71
N LYS A 21 37.25 8.32 -21.12
CA LYS A 21 36.48 7.33 -21.89
C LYS A 21 35.51 8.00 -22.85
N GLN A 22 34.89 9.10 -22.44
CA GLN A 22 34.01 9.89 -23.29
C GLN A 22 34.79 10.55 -24.43
N GLU A 23 35.87 11.27 -24.14
CA GLU A 23 36.73 11.88 -25.16
C GLU A 23 37.29 10.85 -26.17
N SER A 24 37.62 9.63 -25.71
CA SER A 24 38.03 8.55 -26.61
C SER A 24 36.89 8.00 -27.48
N ARG A 25 35.63 8.06 -27.03
CA ARG A 25 34.48 7.66 -27.83
C ARG A 25 34.19 8.74 -28.86
N ASP A 26 34.13 9.99 -28.41
CA ASP A 26 33.87 11.15 -29.25
C ASP A 26 34.89 11.22 -30.40
N ARG A 27 36.18 11.02 -30.10
CA ARG A 27 37.23 10.99 -31.13
C ARG A 27 37.04 9.88 -32.16
N ARG A 28 36.64 8.68 -31.74
CA ARG A 28 36.39 7.56 -32.66
C ARG A 28 35.17 7.82 -33.53
N GLU A 29 34.16 8.48 -32.97
CA GLU A 29 32.97 8.88 -33.71
C GLU A 29 33.29 9.97 -34.73
N ASP A 30 34.07 10.98 -34.35
CA ASP A 30 34.56 12.02 -35.25
C ASP A 30 35.40 11.44 -36.40
N GLU A 31 36.31 10.50 -36.09
CA GLU A 31 37.13 9.81 -37.11
C GLU A 31 36.25 8.98 -38.06
N ARG A 32 35.19 8.32 -37.54
CA ARG A 32 34.23 7.59 -38.37
C ARG A 32 33.42 8.52 -39.26
N LEU A 33 32.92 9.63 -38.72
CA LEU A 33 32.14 10.61 -39.46
C LEU A 33 32.96 11.25 -40.59
N LYS A 34 34.21 11.61 -40.32
CA LYS A 34 35.12 12.11 -41.36
C LYS A 34 35.34 11.11 -42.48
N ALA A 35 35.59 9.84 -42.14
CA ALA A 35 35.74 8.80 -43.17
C ALA A 35 34.44 8.62 -43.98
N GLU A 36 33.27 8.74 -43.35
CA GLU A 36 32.00 8.70 -44.06
C GLU A 36 31.80 9.89 -45.02
N ASP A 37 32.22 11.08 -44.61
CA ASP A 37 32.15 12.31 -45.41
C ASP A 37 33.15 12.27 -46.58
N GLU A 38 34.39 11.82 -46.34
CA GLU A 38 35.41 11.64 -47.39
C GLU A 38 34.95 10.64 -48.45
N GLU A 39 34.38 9.50 -48.05
CA GLU A 39 33.78 8.53 -48.98
C GLU A 39 32.60 9.14 -49.77
N TYR A 40 31.85 10.06 -49.17
CA TYR A 40 30.76 10.74 -49.88
C TYR A 40 31.31 11.73 -50.91
N ASP A 41 32.31 12.51 -50.53
CA ASP A 41 32.97 13.48 -51.40
C ASP A 41 33.67 12.79 -52.58
N GLU A 42 34.27 11.60 -52.38
CA GLU A 42 34.81 10.76 -53.46
C GLU A 42 33.71 10.32 -54.45
N LEU A 43 32.58 9.81 -53.95
CA LEU A 43 31.46 9.41 -54.81
C LEU A 43 30.87 10.58 -55.60
N VAL A 44 30.83 11.77 -55.01
CA VAL A 44 30.39 13.00 -55.68
C VAL A 44 31.42 13.43 -56.73
N ALA A 45 32.71 13.37 -56.41
CA ALA A 45 33.79 13.72 -57.34
C ALA A 45 33.84 12.80 -58.57
N ASP A 46 33.48 11.53 -58.39
CA ASP A 46 33.42 10.52 -59.45
C ASP A 46 32.08 10.53 -60.23
N ASP A 47 31.15 11.45 -59.91
CA ASP A 47 29.79 11.50 -60.47
C ASP A 47 29.00 10.17 -60.34
N ASP A 48 29.31 9.34 -59.31
CA ASP A 48 28.65 8.05 -59.06
C ASP A 48 27.33 8.23 -58.28
N PHE A 49 26.34 8.76 -58.98
CA PHE A 49 24.99 8.94 -58.42
C PHE A 49 24.31 7.61 -58.04
N GLU A 50 24.69 6.49 -58.65
CA GLU A 50 24.15 5.17 -58.30
C GLU A 50 24.70 4.70 -56.95
N GLY A 51 25.99 4.89 -56.71
CA GLY A 51 26.66 4.64 -55.43
C GLY A 51 26.06 5.46 -54.28
N ILE A 52 25.84 6.76 -54.51
CA ILE A 52 25.16 7.65 -53.56
C ILE A 52 23.75 7.14 -53.23
N GLY A 53 22.97 6.79 -54.27
CA GLY A 53 21.60 6.28 -54.10
C GLY A 53 21.54 4.98 -53.29
N LYS A 54 22.43 4.02 -53.57
CA LYS A 54 22.54 2.76 -52.80
C LYS A 54 22.91 3.02 -51.34
N ARG A 55 23.81 3.97 -51.08
CA ARG A 55 24.25 4.34 -49.74
C ARG A 55 23.12 4.96 -48.92
N GLU A 56 22.37 5.91 -49.50
CA GLU A 56 21.21 6.52 -48.82
C GLU A 56 20.10 5.50 -48.55
N ALA A 57 19.80 4.64 -49.53
CA ALA A 57 18.83 3.56 -49.35
C ALA A 57 19.24 2.63 -48.20
N GLY A 58 20.52 2.24 -48.13
CA GLY A 58 21.07 1.45 -47.03
C GLY A 58 21.02 2.17 -45.68
N LYS A 59 21.32 3.48 -45.63
CA LYS A 59 21.18 4.28 -44.39
C LYS A 59 19.72 4.32 -43.92
N ARG A 60 18.78 4.47 -44.84
CA ARG A 60 17.34 4.48 -44.54
C ARG A 60 16.85 3.12 -44.05
N GLU A 61 17.27 2.03 -44.68
CA GLU A 61 16.93 0.68 -44.24
C GLU A 61 17.49 0.37 -42.85
N LYS A 62 18.77 0.70 -42.60
CA LYS A 62 19.38 0.56 -41.27
C LYS A 62 18.64 1.37 -40.21
N ARG A 63 18.23 2.60 -40.53
CA ARG A 63 17.45 3.44 -39.60
C ARG A 63 16.11 2.79 -39.28
N LYS A 64 15.38 2.32 -40.28
CA LYS A 64 14.11 1.63 -40.09
C LYS A 64 14.27 0.35 -39.26
N ASN A 65 15.33 -0.43 -39.51
CA ASN A 65 15.62 -1.64 -38.74
C ASN A 65 15.95 -1.31 -37.27
N LEU A 66 16.69 -0.22 -37.03
CA LEU A 66 16.99 0.24 -35.67
C LEU A 66 15.73 0.76 -34.96
N GLU A 67 14.87 1.50 -35.65
CA GLU A 67 13.58 1.97 -35.12
C GLU A 67 12.70 0.78 -34.73
N ASN A 68 12.52 -0.18 -35.64
CA ASN A 68 11.76 -1.41 -35.36
C ASN A 68 12.35 -2.19 -34.16
N ALA A 69 13.68 -2.34 -34.11
CA ALA A 69 14.33 -3.03 -32.99
C ALA A 69 14.18 -2.26 -31.67
N ALA A 70 14.15 -0.92 -31.71
CA ALA A 70 13.92 -0.09 -30.53
C ALA A 70 12.47 -0.24 -30.03
N ASP A 71 11.49 -0.29 -30.94
CA ASP A 71 10.09 -0.52 -30.61
C ASP A 71 9.86 -1.92 -30.03
N GLU A 72 10.44 -2.95 -30.64
CA GLU A 72 10.40 -4.33 -30.10
C GLU A 72 11.00 -4.42 -28.70
N LEU A 73 12.13 -3.73 -28.47
CA LEU A 73 12.76 -3.68 -27.16
C LEU A 73 11.92 -2.90 -26.14
N ALA A 74 11.26 -1.82 -26.56
CA ALA A 74 10.35 -1.05 -25.72
C ALA A 74 9.15 -1.89 -25.29
N ASP A 75 8.53 -2.63 -26.23
CA ASP A 75 7.41 -3.52 -25.95
C ASP A 75 7.82 -4.68 -25.03
N ALA A 76 8.98 -5.30 -25.29
CA ALA A 76 9.52 -6.35 -24.43
C ALA A 76 9.76 -5.83 -23.00
N TRP A 77 10.30 -4.62 -22.86
CA TRP A 77 10.52 -3.98 -21.57
C TRP A 77 9.20 -3.72 -20.85
N VAL A 78 8.20 -3.16 -21.53
CA VAL A 78 6.86 -2.93 -20.97
C VAL A 78 6.26 -4.25 -20.47
N GLY A 79 6.33 -5.31 -21.27
CA GLY A 79 5.85 -6.64 -20.88
C GLY A 79 6.57 -7.19 -19.64
N GLU A 80 7.87 -6.98 -19.51
CA GLU A 80 8.62 -7.40 -18.33
C GLU A 80 8.24 -6.59 -17.08
N LEU A 81 8.04 -5.28 -17.21
CA LEU A 81 7.54 -4.44 -16.12
C LEU A 81 6.14 -4.87 -15.68
N GLN A 82 5.25 -5.20 -16.62
CA GLN A 82 3.93 -5.73 -16.27
C GLN A 82 4.04 -7.00 -15.42
N LYS A 83 4.85 -7.98 -15.84
CA LYS A 83 5.08 -9.22 -15.08
C LYS A 83 5.69 -8.97 -13.71
N GLN A 84 6.61 -8.02 -13.61
CA GLN A 84 7.28 -7.69 -12.36
C GLN A 84 6.33 -7.06 -11.34
N TYR A 85 5.46 -6.15 -11.78
CA TYR A 85 4.61 -5.36 -10.88
C TYR A 85 3.21 -5.94 -10.68
N ALA A 86 2.66 -6.71 -11.62
CA ALA A 86 1.32 -7.30 -11.53
C ALA A 86 1.07 -8.13 -10.27
N PRO A 87 2.01 -8.99 -9.77
CA PRO A 87 1.79 -9.74 -8.54
C PRO A 87 1.60 -8.84 -7.29
N SER A 88 2.22 -7.65 -7.29
CA SER A 88 2.16 -6.73 -6.16
C SER A 88 1.01 -5.74 -6.25
N LEU A 89 0.70 -5.25 -7.45
CA LEU A 89 -0.28 -4.18 -7.68
C LEU A 89 -1.65 -4.71 -8.10
N GLY A 90 -1.69 -5.85 -8.81
CA GLY A 90 -2.86 -6.35 -9.54
C GLY A 90 -2.81 -5.93 -11.02
N GLU A 91 -3.36 -6.78 -11.90
CA GLU A 91 -3.36 -6.56 -13.36
C GLU A 91 -4.12 -5.28 -13.75
N ASP A 92 -5.28 -5.03 -13.15
CA ASP A 92 -6.09 -3.83 -13.41
C ASP A 92 -5.31 -2.54 -13.11
N ALA A 93 -4.56 -2.54 -12.00
CA ALA A 93 -3.78 -1.38 -11.58
C ALA A 93 -2.57 -1.14 -12.50
N VAL A 94 -2.01 -2.19 -13.07
CA VAL A 94 -0.92 -2.08 -14.05
C VAL A 94 -1.45 -1.57 -15.38
N GLU A 95 -2.62 -2.05 -15.82
CA GLU A 95 -3.27 -1.61 -17.07
C GLU A 95 -3.70 -0.13 -17.00
N GLU A 96 -4.27 0.32 -15.89
CA GLU A 96 -4.58 1.75 -15.69
C GLU A 96 -3.34 2.63 -15.84
N VAL A 97 -2.22 2.24 -15.21
CA VAL A 97 -0.96 2.98 -15.33
C VAL A 97 -0.45 2.98 -16.77
N PHE A 98 -0.62 1.87 -17.49
CA PHE A 98 -0.25 1.77 -18.89
C PHE A 98 -1.05 2.77 -19.74
N GLN A 99 -2.36 2.85 -19.54
CA GLN A 99 -3.23 3.79 -20.26
C GLN A 99 -2.90 5.25 -19.91
N GLU A 100 -2.69 5.58 -18.64
CA GLU A 100 -2.29 6.93 -18.19
C GLU A 100 -0.99 7.38 -18.85
N VAL A 101 0.02 6.50 -18.87
CA VAL A 101 1.33 6.79 -19.44
C VAL A 101 1.26 6.91 -20.97
N ARG A 102 0.43 6.07 -21.61
CA ARG A 102 0.20 6.15 -23.04
C ARG A 102 -0.44 7.48 -23.43
N GLN A 103 -1.40 7.98 -22.64
CA GLN A 103 -2.02 9.30 -22.86
C GLN A 103 -1.04 10.44 -22.61
N ALA A 104 -0.17 10.31 -21.61
CA ALA A 104 0.85 11.31 -21.29
C ALA A 104 2.01 11.35 -22.30
N GLY A 105 2.21 10.28 -23.10
CA GLY A 105 3.28 10.20 -24.10
C GLY A 105 4.69 10.11 -23.51
N THR A 106 4.84 9.67 -22.26
CA THR A 106 6.14 9.66 -21.56
C THR A 106 7.01 8.43 -21.85
N GLY A 107 6.50 7.48 -22.65
CA GLY A 107 7.22 6.26 -23.04
C GLY A 107 7.54 5.31 -21.88
N VAL A 108 8.46 4.38 -22.12
CA VAL A 108 8.82 3.27 -21.21
C VAL A 108 9.39 3.76 -19.87
N THR A 109 10.19 4.81 -19.88
CA THR A 109 10.78 5.37 -18.65
C THR A 109 9.72 6.01 -17.74
N GLY A 110 8.74 6.68 -18.34
CA GLY A 110 7.56 7.18 -17.64
C GLY A 110 6.74 6.03 -17.06
N TYR A 111 6.56 4.95 -17.82
CA TYR A 111 5.83 3.76 -17.38
C TYR A 111 6.46 3.11 -16.15
N ALA A 112 7.76 2.85 -16.18
CA ALA A 112 8.50 2.29 -15.05
C ALA A 112 8.39 3.18 -13.79
N SER A 113 8.47 4.50 -13.98
CA SER A 113 8.37 5.46 -12.88
C SER A 113 6.98 5.50 -12.26
N ALA A 114 5.93 5.41 -13.08
CA ALA A 114 4.55 5.41 -12.64
C ALA A 114 4.19 4.13 -11.87
N LEU A 115 4.61 2.95 -12.35
CA LEU A 115 4.44 1.68 -11.63
C LEU A 115 5.13 1.71 -10.26
N ALA A 116 6.39 2.15 -10.22
CA ALA A 116 7.14 2.27 -8.97
C ALA A 116 6.48 3.25 -7.99
N LYS A 117 5.90 4.34 -8.49
CA LYS A 117 5.15 5.30 -7.66
C LYS A 117 3.90 4.63 -7.10
N ARG A 118 3.11 3.94 -7.93
CA ARG A 118 1.88 3.27 -7.50
C ARG A 118 2.14 2.18 -6.46
N GLN A 119 3.24 1.44 -6.61
CA GLN A 119 3.66 0.44 -5.62
C GLN A 119 3.99 1.11 -4.28
N ARG A 120 4.78 2.19 -4.28
CA ARG A 120 5.08 2.92 -3.04
C ARG A 120 3.83 3.47 -2.39
N ASP A 121 2.89 4.01 -3.16
CA ASP A 121 1.65 4.55 -2.62
C ASP A 121 0.82 3.46 -1.92
N LYS A 122 0.77 2.25 -2.50
CA LYS A 122 0.13 1.06 -1.88
C LYS A 122 0.83 0.60 -0.61
N GLU A 123 2.16 0.55 -0.61
CA GLU A 123 2.95 0.19 0.57
C GLU A 123 2.78 1.23 1.69
N LEU A 124 2.76 2.52 1.34
CA LEU A 124 2.53 3.61 2.28
C LEU A 124 1.10 3.59 2.85
N SER A 125 0.08 3.27 2.05
CA SER A 125 -1.28 3.12 2.57
C SER A 125 -1.40 1.95 3.54
N ALA A 126 -0.79 0.80 3.22
CA ALA A 126 -0.76 -0.36 4.11
C ALA A 126 -0.07 -0.04 5.45
N LEU A 127 1.09 0.62 5.42
CA LEU A 127 1.81 1.07 6.61
C LEU A 127 0.98 2.06 7.45
N LYS A 128 0.26 2.98 6.81
CA LYS A 128 -0.62 3.93 7.51
C LYS A 128 -1.78 3.22 8.19
N GLU A 129 -2.40 2.24 7.53
CA GLU A 129 -3.48 1.45 8.13
C GLU A 129 -3.00 0.61 9.32
N GLU A 130 -1.83 -0.03 9.18
CA GLU A 130 -1.23 -0.80 10.26
C GLU A 130 -0.87 0.10 11.46
N SER A 131 -0.29 1.27 11.19
CA SER A 131 0.02 2.26 12.23
C SER A 131 -1.25 2.77 12.91
N ALA A 132 -2.31 3.05 12.14
CA ALA A 132 -3.59 3.51 12.69
C ALA A 132 -4.24 2.45 13.59
N LYS A 133 -4.17 1.16 13.20
CA LYS A 133 -4.63 0.05 14.03
C LYS A 133 -3.83 -0.06 15.33
N SER A 134 -2.50 -0.03 15.23
CA SER A 134 -1.62 -0.07 16.41
C SER A 134 -1.89 1.07 17.39
N ILE A 135 -2.08 2.30 16.89
CA ILE A 135 -2.44 3.45 17.72
C ILE A 135 -3.82 3.25 18.35
N SER A 136 -4.81 2.76 17.59
CA SER A 136 -6.15 2.41 18.09
C SER A 136 -6.06 1.45 19.27
N ASP A 137 -5.26 0.40 19.13
CA ASP A 137 -5.15 -0.66 20.12
C ASP A 137 -4.44 -0.17 21.39
N GLN A 138 -3.39 0.65 21.25
CA GLN A 138 -2.75 1.34 22.38
C GLN A 138 -3.70 2.28 23.11
N ILE A 139 -4.57 2.99 22.39
CA ILE A 139 -5.57 3.87 23.01
C ILE A 139 -6.59 3.04 23.79
N LYS A 140 -7.08 1.93 23.22
CA LYS A 140 -8.01 1.02 23.93
C LYS A 140 -7.37 0.44 25.18
N GLU A 141 -6.15 -0.09 25.09
CA GLU A 141 -5.41 -0.60 26.25
C GLU A 141 -5.20 0.49 27.31
N GLY A 142 -4.89 1.72 26.90
CA GLY A 142 -4.74 2.86 27.81
C GLY A 142 -6.05 3.26 28.51
N ILE A 143 -7.17 3.24 27.79
CA ILE A 143 -8.50 3.49 28.36
C ILE A 143 -8.91 2.38 29.33
N GLU A 144 -8.69 1.12 28.97
CA GLU A 144 -8.95 -0.03 29.83
C GLU A 144 -8.09 0.02 31.10
N ALA A 145 -6.80 0.35 30.97
CA ALA A 145 -5.91 0.54 32.11
C ALA A 145 -6.37 1.69 33.02
N GLN A 146 -6.82 2.81 32.46
CA GLN A 146 -7.36 3.94 33.23
C GLN A 146 -8.71 3.63 33.90
N LEU A 147 -9.57 2.84 33.27
CA LEU A 147 -10.82 2.37 33.87
C LEU A 147 -10.53 1.39 35.01
N ALA A 148 -9.61 0.46 34.81
CA ALA A 148 -9.16 -0.46 35.85
C ALA A 148 -8.53 0.29 37.03
N SER A 149 -7.68 1.28 36.77
CA SER A 149 -7.06 2.09 37.83
C SER A 149 -8.08 2.94 38.58
N LYS A 150 -9.05 3.56 37.91
CA LYS A 150 -10.12 4.31 38.57
C LYS A 150 -11.06 3.41 39.39
N ASN A 151 -11.34 2.20 38.91
CA ASN A 151 -12.11 1.21 39.67
C ASN A 151 -11.34 0.71 40.91
N LEU A 152 -10.00 0.64 40.84
CA LEU A 152 -9.15 0.35 41.99
C LEU A 152 -9.10 1.52 42.97
N GLU A 153 -8.85 2.75 42.50
CA GLU A 153 -8.83 3.94 43.34
C GLU A 153 -10.17 4.19 44.05
N THR A 154 -11.30 3.89 43.42
CA THR A 154 -12.63 3.98 44.08
C THR A 154 -12.83 2.88 45.10
N ARG A 155 -12.31 1.67 44.86
CA ARG A 155 -12.29 0.61 45.87
C ARG A 155 -11.40 0.97 47.05
N ASP A 156 -10.18 1.43 46.80
CA ASP A 156 -9.22 1.81 47.84
C ASP A 156 -9.72 3.01 48.64
N LYS A 157 -10.29 4.04 48.01
CA LYS A 157 -10.96 5.14 48.74
C LYS A 157 -12.12 4.67 49.59
N ASN A 158 -12.97 3.78 49.07
CA ASN A 158 -14.08 3.23 49.86
C ASN A 158 -13.58 2.37 51.04
N THR A 159 -12.40 1.76 50.91
CA THR A 159 -11.78 0.95 51.96
C THR A 159 -11.07 1.83 53.00
N GLU A 160 -10.39 2.89 52.58
CA GLU A 160 -9.72 3.89 53.45
C GLU A 160 -10.69 4.83 54.17
N GLU A 161 -11.82 5.21 53.55
CA GLU A 161 -12.89 5.97 54.20
C GLU A 161 -13.68 5.13 55.22
N GLY A 162 -13.30 3.88 55.48
CA GLY A 162 -13.98 3.00 56.43
C GLY A 162 -15.38 2.56 55.97
N LYS A 163 -15.78 2.88 54.74
CA LYS A 163 -17.00 2.37 54.09
C LYS A 163 -16.79 0.95 53.61
N SER A 164 -16.32 0.08 54.50
CA SER A 164 -16.64 -1.32 54.36
C SER A 164 -18.16 -1.43 54.39
N ALA A 165 -18.75 -2.16 53.43
CA ALA A 165 -20.20 -2.39 53.37
C ALA A 165 -20.78 -3.04 54.66
N SER A 166 -19.94 -3.33 55.65
CA SER A 166 -20.27 -3.93 56.93
C SER A 166 -20.63 -2.96 58.06
N GLU A 167 -20.23 -1.67 58.05
CA GLU A 167 -20.53 -0.78 59.18
C GLU A 167 -21.84 0.02 59.04
N GLU A 168 -22.23 0.46 57.84
CA GLU A 168 -23.51 1.18 57.67
C GLU A 168 -24.75 0.27 57.63
N VAL A 169 -24.59 -1.05 57.45
CA VAL A 169 -25.71 -1.99 57.34
C VAL A 169 -26.03 -2.71 58.66
N SER A 170 -25.15 -2.65 59.67
CA SER A 170 -25.27 -3.51 60.86
C SER A 170 -26.24 -3.03 61.95
N ALA A 171 -26.82 -1.82 61.87
CA ALA A 171 -27.66 -1.31 62.98
C ALA A 171 -29.15 -1.14 62.67
N LYS A 172 -29.61 -1.24 61.42
CA LYS A 172 -31.05 -1.00 61.12
C LYS A 172 -31.51 -1.46 59.73
N ALA A 173 -31.49 -2.75 59.43
CA ALA A 173 -32.22 -3.25 58.27
C ALA A 173 -32.78 -4.65 58.51
N LYS A 174 -34.12 -4.74 58.52
CA LYS A 174 -34.86 -6.00 58.40
C LYS A 174 -34.30 -6.79 57.23
N SER A 175 -34.06 -8.08 57.45
CA SER A 175 -33.68 -9.06 56.43
C SER A 175 -34.57 -8.90 55.18
N LYS A 176 -34.03 -8.31 54.12
CA LYS A 176 -34.61 -8.44 52.79
C LYS A 176 -34.08 -9.74 52.20
N SER A 177 -35.02 -10.60 51.85
CA SER A 177 -34.82 -11.86 51.14
C SER A 177 -33.83 -11.67 49.99
N SER A 178 -32.84 -12.54 49.92
CA SER A 178 -32.13 -12.80 48.67
C SER A 178 -33.16 -12.99 47.56
N GLN A 179 -33.19 -12.12 46.56
CA GLN A 179 -33.93 -12.41 45.34
C GLN A 179 -33.28 -13.65 44.73
N THR A 180 -33.94 -14.79 44.89
CA THR A 180 -33.70 -15.96 44.07
C THR A 180 -33.93 -15.53 42.62
N PRO A 181 -33.07 -15.93 41.66
CA PRO A 181 -33.33 -15.69 40.26
C PRO A 181 -34.67 -16.32 39.90
N THR A 182 -35.63 -15.50 39.48
CA THR A 182 -36.97 -15.93 39.09
C THR A 182 -36.84 -16.89 37.91
N THR A 183 -37.27 -18.12 38.11
CA THR A 183 -37.20 -19.17 37.09
C THR A 183 -38.29 -18.95 36.03
N ASP A 184 -38.08 -19.43 34.80
CA ASP A 184 -39.04 -19.27 33.70
C ASP A 184 -40.47 -19.69 34.07
N LYS A 185 -40.60 -20.70 34.94
CA LYS A 185 -41.89 -21.21 35.43
C LYS A 185 -42.62 -20.22 36.34
N GLU A 186 -41.89 -19.42 37.09
CA GLU A 186 -42.45 -18.37 37.95
C GLU A 186 -42.94 -17.18 37.12
N TRP A 187 -42.22 -16.82 36.04
CA TRP A 187 -42.67 -15.84 35.06
C TRP A 187 -43.97 -16.25 34.36
N GLU A 188 -44.07 -17.51 33.91
CA GLU A 188 -45.29 -18.05 33.30
C GLU A 188 -46.48 -18.03 34.28
N THR A 189 -46.22 -18.27 35.57
CA THR A 189 -47.27 -18.25 36.61
C THR A 189 -47.75 -16.83 36.87
N GLN A 190 -46.83 -15.87 37.01
CA GLN A 190 -47.16 -14.45 37.23
C GLN A 190 -47.92 -13.84 36.05
N TYR A 191 -47.60 -14.24 34.82
CA TYR A 191 -48.40 -13.85 33.64
C TYR A 191 -49.79 -14.48 33.66
N GLY A 192 -49.90 -15.77 34.02
CA GLY A 192 -51.19 -16.47 34.16
C GLY A 192 -52.09 -15.88 35.24
N ASP A 193 -51.50 -15.35 36.32
CA ASP A 193 -52.20 -14.70 37.43
C ASP A 193 -52.52 -13.21 37.13
N GLY A 194 -52.00 -12.66 36.03
CA GLY A 194 -52.23 -11.27 35.60
C GLY A 194 -51.38 -10.23 36.33
N ASP A 195 -50.37 -10.68 37.08
CA ASP A 195 -49.47 -9.82 37.86
C ASP A 195 -48.41 -9.11 36.99
N VAL A 196 -48.17 -9.61 35.77
CA VAL A 196 -47.15 -9.11 34.84
C VAL A 196 -47.78 -9.03 33.44
N ALA A 197 -47.53 -7.92 32.73
CA ALA A 197 -48.00 -7.76 31.35
C ALA A 197 -47.14 -8.59 30.37
N PHE A 198 -47.70 -8.97 29.22
CA PHE A 198 -46.95 -9.75 28.21
C PHE A 198 -45.62 -9.07 27.80
N GLU A 199 -45.63 -7.73 27.69
CA GLU A 199 -44.47 -6.91 27.34
C GLU A 199 -43.35 -6.93 28.40
N GLU A 200 -43.69 -7.30 29.65
CA GLU A 200 -42.75 -7.36 30.77
C GLU A 200 -42.13 -8.76 30.95
N LEU A 201 -42.59 -9.76 30.19
CA LEU A 201 -42.00 -11.09 30.19
C LEU A 201 -40.61 -11.07 29.52
N PRO A 202 -39.67 -11.92 29.95
CA PRO A 202 -38.44 -12.15 29.22
C PRO A 202 -38.69 -12.62 27.77
N GLU A 203 -37.88 -12.15 26.81
CA GLU A 203 -38.03 -12.45 25.37
C GLU A 203 -38.17 -13.95 25.07
N HIS A 204 -37.41 -14.81 25.75
CA HIS A 204 -37.46 -16.27 25.53
C HIS A 204 -38.78 -16.93 25.96
N ILE A 205 -39.54 -16.29 26.84
CA ILE A 205 -40.87 -16.76 27.26
C ILE A 205 -41.96 -16.18 26.33
N GLN A 206 -41.82 -14.93 25.91
CA GLN A 206 -42.71 -14.33 24.89
C GLN A 206 -42.73 -15.18 23.61
N ASP A 207 -41.54 -15.55 23.12
CA ASP A 207 -41.32 -16.44 21.97
C ASP A 207 -42.06 -17.79 22.08
N LYS A 208 -42.16 -18.33 23.31
CA LYS A 208 -42.83 -19.60 23.58
C LYS A 208 -44.34 -19.48 23.38
N TYR A 209 -44.95 -18.37 23.78
CA TYR A 209 -46.38 -18.13 23.59
C TYR A 209 -46.73 -17.74 22.15
N GLU A 210 -45.87 -17.00 21.46
CA GLU A 210 -46.07 -16.67 20.04
C GLU A 210 -46.00 -17.91 19.14
N ARG A 211 -45.14 -18.89 19.44
CA ARG A 211 -45.06 -20.15 18.67
C ARG A 211 -46.21 -21.13 18.93
N VAL A 212 -46.94 -20.98 20.04
CA VAL A 212 -48.06 -21.86 20.39
C VAL A 212 -49.42 -21.27 19.94
N GLY A 213 -49.46 -19.97 19.63
CA GLY A 213 -50.65 -19.25 19.16
C GLY A 213 -50.76 -19.07 17.63
N GLY A 214 -49.94 -19.77 16.84
CA GLY A 214 -49.98 -19.79 15.36
C GLY A 214 -50.61 -21.05 14.79
#